data_AF-A0A7W6AM01-F1
#
_entry.id   AF-A0A7W6AM01-F1
#
_cell.length_a   1.000
_cell.length_b   1.000
_cell.length_c   1.000
_cell.angle_alpha   90.00
_cell.angle_beta   90.00
_cell.angle_gamma   90.00
#
_symmetry.space_group_name_H-M   'P 1'
#
loop_
_entity.id
_entity.type
_entity.pdbx_description
1 polymer ?
#
loop_
_entity_poly.entity_id
_entity_poly.type
_entity_poly.pdbx_seq_one_letter_code
_entity_poly.pdbx_strand_id
1 'polypeptide(L)' 'MQHKSLTSHKLERLRLLAQKPRAYTARDQLNPMLQRLGLVQETERFDPIRNRRVWKITNAGRRVLESRSNA' A
#
# COMPACT_ATOMS: atom_id res chain seq x y z
N MET A 1 12.14 -21.90 8.64
CA MET A 1 11.10 -21.06 8.03
C MET A 1 11.77 -19.98 7.20
N GLN A 2 11.64 -20.02 5.87
CA GLN A 2 12.19 -18.97 5.01
C GLN A 2 11.41 -17.67 5.24
N HIS A 3 12.09 -16.63 5.74
CA HIS A 3 11.51 -15.29 5.85
C HIS A 3 11.19 -14.79 4.44
N LYS A 4 9.90 -14.75 4.08
CA LYS A 4 9.43 -14.13 2.84
C LYS A 4 9.68 -12.62 2.92
N SER A 5 10.86 -12.19 2.46
CA SER A 5 11.20 -10.78 2.39
C SER A 5 10.24 -10.05 1.43
N LEU A 6 9.84 -8.83 1.80
CA LEU A 6 9.15 -7.91 0.90
C LEU A 6 10.08 -7.63 -0.29
N THR A 7 9.77 -8.18 -1.46
CA THR A 7 10.50 -7.92 -2.71
C THR A 7 10.54 -6.42 -3.00
N SER A 8 11.64 -5.90 -3.55
CA SER A 8 11.86 -4.47 -3.88
C SER A 8 10.65 -3.81 -4.57
N HIS A 9 10.02 -4.53 -5.51
CA HIS A 9 8.80 -4.11 -6.20
C HIS A 9 7.62 -3.75 -5.27
N LYS A 10 7.46 -4.46 -4.16
CA LYS A 10 6.37 -4.25 -3.18
C LYS A 10 6.61 -3.01 -2.32
N LEU A 11 7.87 -2.72 -2.00
CA LEU A 11 8.25 -1.49 -1.30
C LEU A 11 8.05 -0.28 -2.18
N GLU A 12 8.43 -0.36 -3.47
CA GLU A 12 8.20 0.71 -4.42
C GLU A 12 6.71 1.02 -4.58
N ARG A 13 5.87 -0.01 -4.63
CA ARG A 13 4.40 0.15 -4.64
C ARG A 13 3.86 0.82 -3.39
N LEU A 14 4.36 0.45 -2.21
CA LEU A 14 3.97 1.08 -0.94
C LEU A 14 4.40 2.55 -0.91
N ARG A 15 5.59 2.86 -1.44
CA ARG A 15 6.14 4.22 -1.53
C ARG A 15 5.30 5.10 -2.47
N LEU A 16 4.89 4.55 -3.62
CA LEU A 16 4.01 5.24 -4.57
C LEU A 16 2.64 5.54 -3.96
N LEU A 17 2.07 4.60 -3.20
CA LEU A 17 0.83 4.83 -2.47
C LEU A 17 0.96 5.93 -1.41
N ALA A 18 2.13 6.06 -0.77
CA ALA A 18 2.36 7.09 0.24
C ALA A 18 2.47 8.49 -0.37
N GLN A 19 3.13 8.61 -1.52
CA GLN A 19 3.32 9.90 -2.20
C GLN A 19 2.05 10.38 -2.91
N LYS A 20 1.30 9.47 -3.55
CA LYS A 20 0.04 9.82 -4.23
C LYS A 20 -1.05 8.78 -3.91
N PRO A 21 -1.67 8.85 -2.71
CA PRO A 21 -2.71 7.91 -2.30
C PRO A 21 -3.93 7.92 -3.24
N ARG A 22 -4.15 9.05 -3.92
CA ARG A 22 -5.20 9.21 -4.93
C ARG A 22 -4.77 8.80 -6.34
N ALA A 23 -3.48 8.73 -6.68
CA ALA A 23 -3.06 8.44 -8.07
C ALA A 23 -2.70 6.96 -8.28
N TYR A 24 -2.19 6.26 -7.27
CA TYR A 24 -1.64 4.91 -7.39
C TYR A 24 -2.52 3.79 -6.82
N THR A 25 -3.84 3.93 -6.90
CA THR A 25 -4.76 2.77 -6.90
C THR A 25 -4.84 2.16 -8.30
N ALA A 26 -3.67 1.99 -8.94
CA ALA A 26 -3.58 1.42 -10.28
C ALA A 26 -3.78 -0.10 -10.18
N ARG A 27 -5.04 -0.49 -10.36
CA ARG A 27 -5.61 -1.85 -10.38
C ARG A 27 -5.65 -2.52 -9.01
N ASP A 28 -6.82 -3.05 -8.69
CA ASP A 28 -7.16 -3.88 -7.52
C ASP A 28 -6.23 -5.08 -7.28
N GLN A 29 -5.18 -5.28 -8.07
CA GLN A 29 -4.14 -6.28 -7.85
C GLN A 29 -3.02 -5.83 -6.89
N LEU A 30 -2.81 -4.51 -6.72
CA LEU A 30 -1.77 -3.99 -5.82
C LEU A 30 -2.19 -4.01 -4.35
N ASN A 31 -3.49 -3.84 -4.09
CA ASN A 31 -4.05 -3.67 -2.75
C ASN A 31 -4.19 -4.98 -1.94
N PRO A 32 -4.58 -6.14 -2.52
CA PRO A 32 -4.89 -7.35 -1.73
C PRO A 32 -3.69 -7.87 -0.94
N MET A 33 -2.48 -7.75 -1.52
CA MET A 33 -1.27 -8.20 -0.84
C MET A 33 -0.84 -7.22 0.26
N LEU A 34 -0.87 -5.92 0.01
CA LEU A 34 -0.54 -4.92 1.03
C LEU A 34 -1.59 -4.92 2.16
N GLN A 35 -2.85 -5.19 1.83
CA GLN A 35 -3.94 -5.38 2.78
C GLN A 35 -3.75 -6.65 3.60
N ARG A 36 -3.41 -7.79 2.96
CA ARG A 36 -3.07 -9.04 3.66
C ARG A 36 -1.90 -8.86 4.63
N LEU A 37 -0.95 -8.00 4.28
CA LEU A 37 0.19 -7.66 5.14
C LEU A 37 -0.15 -6.58 6.19
N GLY A 38 -1.38 -6.08 6.24
CA GLY A 38 -1.82 -5.05 7.18
C GLY A 38 -1.19 -3.67 6.95
N LEU A 39 -0.54 -3.45 5.81
CA LEU A 39 0.17 -2.20 5.48
C LEU A 39 -0.77 -1.12 4.92
N VAL A 40 -1.90 -1.54 4.36
CA VAL A 40 -2.95 -0.67 3.85
C VAL A 40 -4.31 -1.20 4.30
N GLN A 41 -5.27 -0.29 4.44
CA GLN A 41 -6.64 -0.62 4.79
C GLN A 41 -7.58 0.03 3.78
N GLU A 42 -8.61 -0.71 3.39
CA GLU A 42 -9.72 -0.13 2.63
C GLU A 42 -10.45 0.90 3.51
N THR A 43 -10.80 2.03 2.93
CA THR A 43 -11.68 3.01 3.59
C THR A 43 -13.12 2.74 3.18
N GLU A 44 -14.07 3.15 4.02
CA GLU A 44 -15.50 3.08 3.71
C GLU A 44 -15.91 4.00 2.55
N ARG A 45 -14.98 4.86 2.09
CA ARG A 45 -15.23 5.80 1.00
C ARG A 45 -15.04 5.14 -0.35
N PHE A 46 -16.08 5.27 -1.17
CA PHE A 46 -16.03 4.99 -2.60
C PHE A 46 -15.78 6.29 -3.36
N ASP A 47 -14.90 6.24 -4.37
CA ASP A 47 -14.65 7.35 -5.30
C ASP A 47 -15.52 7.11 -6.55
N PRO A 48 -16.68 7.78 -6.67
CA PRO A 48 -17.62 7.55 -7.78
C PRO A 48 -17.08 8.10 -9.11
N ILE A 49 -16.22 9.12 -9.08
CA ILE A 49 -15.62 9.73 -10.28
C ILE A 49 -14.69 8.73 -10.96
N ARG A 50 -13.98 7.93 -10.15
CA ARG A 50 -13.02 6.93 -10.63
C ARG A 50 -13.51 5.50 -10.48
N ASN A 51 -14.79 5.32 -10.13
CA ASN A 51 -15.48 4.06 -9.92
C ASN A 51 -14.66 3.03 -9.11
N ARG A 52 -14.11 3.44 -7.96
CA ARG A 52 -13.18 2.59 -7.19
C ARG A 52 -13.20 2.85 -5.70
N ARG A 53 -12.77 1.85 -4.92
CA ARG A 53 -12.61 1.98 -3.47
C ARG A 53 -11.34 2.75 -3.11
N VAL A 54 -11.42 3.56 -2.05
CA VAL A 54 -10.29 4.36 -1.57
C VAL A 54 -9.54 3.60 -0.48
N TRP A 55 -8.21 3.63 -0.53
CA TRP A 55 -7.32 2.91 0.40
C TRP A 55 -6.47 3.89 1.21
N LYS A 56 -6.17 3.56 2.45
CA LYS A 56 -5.29 4.33 3.35
C LYS A 56 -4.10 3.49 3.80
N ILE A 57 -2.93 4.10 3.96
CA ILE A 57 -1.75 3.44 4.54
C ILE A 57 -1.89 3.40 6.07
N THR A 58 -1.69 2.22 6.64
CA THR A 58 -1.72 2.01 8.10
C THR A 58 -0.39 2.44 8.73
N ASN A 59 -0.36 2.52 10.06
CA ASN A 59 0.90 2.83 10.77
C ASN A 59 1.98 1.77 10.51
N ALA A 60 1.59 0.50 10.32
CA ALA A 60 2.51 -0.57 9.93
C ALA A 60 3.11 -0.31 8.54
N GLY A 61 2.29 0.12 7.56
CA GLY A 61 2.75 0.51 6.24
C GLY A 61 3.73 1.68 6.27
N ARG A 62 3.47 2.69 7.09
CA ARG A 62 4.38 3.84 7.26
C ARG A 62 5.71 3.43 7.87
N ARG A 63 5.69 2.64 8.94
CA ARG A 63 6.92 2.11 9.57
C ARG A 63 7.78 1.31 8.59
N VAL A 64 7.16 0.48 7.74
CA VAL A 64 7.89 -0.27 6.70
C VAL A 64 8.58 0.65 5.70
N LEU A 65 7.97 1.78 5.34
CA LEU A 65 8.59 2.79 4.47
C LEU A 65 9.73 3.53 5.16
N GLU A 66 9.55 3.88 6.43
CA GLU A 66 10.55 4.57 7.26
C GLU A 66 11.77 3.68 7.50
N SER A 67 11.58 2.41 7.88
CA SER A 67 12.65 1.45 8.11
C SER A 67 13.48 1.13 6.87
N ARG A 68 12.97 1.40 5.67
CA ARG A 68 13.67 1.18 4.39
C ARG A 68 14.27 2.46 3.78
N SER A 69 14.02 3.62 4.39
CA SER A 69 14.67 4.89 4.01
C SER A 69 15.89 5.20 4.90
N ASN A 70 16.01 4.51 6.04
CA ASN A 70 17.13 4.60 6.99
C ASN A 70 18.15 3.43 6.87
N ALA A 71 18.07 2.63 5.80
CA ALA A 71 18.95 1.48 5.56
C ALA A 71 19.81 1.71 4.31
#